data_AF-A0A2T5MB21-F1
#
_entry.id   AF-A0A2T5MB21-F1
#
_cell.length_a   1.000
_cell.length_b   1.000
_cell.length_c   1.000
_cell.angle_alpha   90.00
_cell.angle_beta   90.00
_cell.angle_gamma   90.00
#
_symmetry.space_group_name_H-M   'P 1'
#
loop_
_entity.id
_entity.type
_entity.pdbx_description
1 polymer ?
#
loop_
_entity_poly.entity_id
_entity_poly.type
_entity_poly.pdbx_seq_one_letter_code
_entity_poly.pdbx_strand_id
1 'polypeptide(L)'
;MKVMSQRQCEIAAESYAACLLAQAGYDVLVQYGANQPDYDLVANKEDGKFLPISVKGSQDGGWMLAVRYKSVATSYNEAIDLWRDAQRKDVIFLFVQFRGVALGSSPRAYLAKPAEIAAHMKTQCHGRGHGSLQENYRESHPGSKYDHRIPNAWIFSLQRLGLMGNAQ
;
A
#
# COMPACT_ATOMS: atom_id res chain seq x y z
N MET A 1 25.66 7.81 -1.42
CA MET A 1 24.94 6.66 -0.80
C MET A 1 24.22 5.91 -1.90
N LYS A 2 24.31 4.58 -1.95
CA LYS A 2 23.59 3.79 -2.96
C LYS A 2 22.11 3.79 -2.60
N VAL A 3 21.26 4.23 -3.54
CA VAL A 3 19.81 4.14 -3.41
C VAL A 3 19.40 2.66 -3.59
N MET A 4 18.44 2.19 -2.80
CA MET A 4 17.95 0.82 -2.88
C MET A 4 17.37 0.58 -4.28
N SER A 5 17.62 -0.58 -4.90
CA SER A 5 16.93 -0.88 -6.17
C SER A 5 15.43 -1.11 -5.90
N GLN A 6 14.59 -0.98 -6.94
CA GLN A 6 13.17 -1.30 -6.80
C GLN A 6 12.96 -2.74 -6.27
N ARG A 7 13.72 -3.71 -6.81
CA ARG A 7 13.64 -5.10 -6.36
C ARG A 7 14.05 -5.27 -4.90
N GLN A 8 15.08 -4.56 -4.44
CA GLN A 8 15.48 -4.58 -3.03
C GLN A 8 14.41 -3.94 -2.14
N CYS A 9 13.75 -2.88 -2.60
CA CYS A 9 12.64 -2.22 -1.90
C CYS A 9 11.44 -3.15 -1.73
N GLU A 10 11.07 -3.89 -2.77
CA GLU A 10 10.00 -4.90 -2.74
C GLU A 10 10.30 -6.00 -1.72
N ILE A 11 11.50 -6.61 -1.78
CA ILE A 11 11.93 -7.66 -0.84
C ILE A 11 11.92 -7.16 0.60
N ALA A 12 12.47 -5.96 0.84
CA ALA A 12 12.51 -5.36 2.17
C ALA A 12 11.11 -5.06 2.70
N ALA A 13 10.21 -4.54 1.85
CA ALA A 13 8.83 -4.25 2.22
C ALA A 13 8.07 -5.53 2.60
N GLU A 14 8.18 -6.60 1.81
CA GLU A 14 7.52 -7.88 2.08
C GLU A 14 8.01 -8.50 3.39
N SER A 15 9.33 -8.50 3.60
CA SER A 15 9.93 -9.01 4.85
C SER A 15 9.47 -8.19 6.07
N TYR A 16 9.42 -6.87 5.93
CA TYR A 16 8.96 -5.98 7.00
C TYR A 16 7.46 -6.13 7.27
N ALA A 17 6.64 -6.27 6.22
CA ALA A 17 5.22 -6.57 6.32
C ALA A 17 4.97 -7.87 7.09
N ALA A 18 5.68 -8.94 6.75
CA ALA A 18 5.61 -10.22 7.45
C ALA A 18 5.99 -10.08 8.93
N CYS A 19 7.06 -9.33 9.24
CA CYS A 19 7.45 -9.03 10.62
C CYS A 19 6.35 -8.32 11.41
N LEU A 20 5.75 -7.27 10.85
CA LEU A 20 4.66 -6.52 11.49
C LEU A 20 3.42 -7.39 11.74
N LEU A 21 3.04 -8.24 10.77
CA LEU A 21 1.91 -9.14 10.90
C LEU A 21 2.17 -10.22 11.97
N ALA A 22 3.37 -10.81 11.99
CA ALA A 22 3.78 -11.76 13.02
C ALA A 22 3.80 -11.11 14.41
N GLN A 23 4.31 -9.87 14.53
CA GLN A 23 4.26 -9.10 15.78
C GLN A 23 2.83 -8.81 16.23
N ALA A 24 1.89 -8.67 15.30
CA ALA A 24 0.45 -8.53 15.58
C ALA A 24 -0.24 -9.87 15.96
N GLY A 25 0.53 -10.96 16.05
CA GLY A 25 0.08 -12.30 16.44
C GLY A 25 -0.60 -13.07 15.32
N TYR A 26 -0.32 -12.75 14.06
CA TYR A 26 -0.78 -13.54 12.92
C TYR A 26 0.25 -14.60 12.54
N ASP A 27 -0.23 -15.77 12.14
CA ASP A 27 0.57 -16.70 11.36
C ASP A 27 0.72 -16.14 9.95
N VAL A 28 1.97 -15.97 9.50
CA VAL A 28 2.26 -15.40 8.18
C VAL A 28 2.71 -16.50 7.25
N LEU A 29 1.94 -16.72 6.19
CA LEU A 29 2.26 -17.65 5.13
C LEU A 29 2.77 -16.87 3.91
N VAL A 30 3.97 -17.18 3.49
CA VAL A 30 4.53 -16.72 2.22
C VAL A 30 4.13 -17.71 1.15
N GLN A 31 3.65 -17.23 -0.01
CA GLN A 31 3.41 -18.12 -1.12
C GLN A 31 4.72 -18.62 -1.74
N TYR A 32 4.95 -19.93 -1.75
CA TYR A 32 6.05 -20.55 -2.48
C TYR A 32 5.57 -20.99 -3.88
N GLY A 33 6.12 -20.40 -4.94
CA GLY A 33 5.80 -20.77 -6.33
C GLY A 33 6.10 -19.66 -7.35
N ALA A 34 5.72 -19.87 -8.61
CA ALA A 34 5.73 -18.79 -9.61
C ALA A 34 4.81 -17.66 -9.12
N ASN A 35 5.35 -16.43 -9.11
CA ASN A 35 4.70 -15.23 -8.57
C ASN A 35 3.23 -15.15 -8.99
N GLN A 36 2.31 -15.40 -8.06
CA GLN A 36 0.88 -15.31 -8.35
C GLN A 36 0.46 -13.84 -8.27
N PRO A 37 -0.35 -13.35 -9.22
CA PRO A 37 -0.56 -11.92 -9.42
C PRO A 37 -1.37 -11.20 -8.33
N ASP A 38 -1.90 -11.94 -7.35
CA ASP A 38 -3.06 -11.51 -6.57
C ASP A 38 -2.72 -10.98 -5.17
N TYR A 39 -1.76 -11.58 -4.47
CA TYR A 39 -1.30 -11.18 -3.13
C TYR A 39 0.07 -11.79 -2.84
N ASP A 40 0.82 -11.17 -1.93
CA ASP A 40 2.21 -11.53 -1.63
C ASP A 40 2.30 -12.40 -0.35
N LEU A 41 1.47 -12.08 0.66
CA LEU A 41 1.41 -12.78 1.94
C LEU A 41 -0.02 -13.17 2.29
N VAL A 42 -0.17 -14.18 3.15
CA VAL A 42 -1.41 -14.41 3.91
C VAL A 42 -1.11 -14.20 5.37
N ALA A 43 -1.97 -13.44 6.05
CA ALA A 43 -2.00 -13.38 7.50
C ALA A 43 -3.22 -14.15 8.01
N ASN A 44 -3.01 -15.15 8.86
CA ASN A 44 -4.06 -15.95 9.47
C ASN A 44 -4.05 -15.81 11.01
N LYS A 45 -5.22 -15.98 11.62
CA LYS A 45 -5.37 -16.15 13.08
C LYS A 45 -6.27 -17.35 13.37
N GLU A 46 -6.17 -17.88 14.58
CA GLU A 46 -6.94 -19.05 15.04
C GLU A 46 -8.47 -18.87 14.91
N ASP A 47 -8.96 -17.62 14.82
CA ASP A 47 -10.38 -17.31 14.57
C ASP A 47 -10.82 -17.54 13.11
N GLY A 48 -9.96 -18.11 12.27
CA GLY A 48 -10.25 -18.45 10.86
C GLY A 48 -10.16 -17.25 9.92
N LYS A 49 -9.66 -16.09 10.38
CA LYS A 49 -9.50 -14.90 9.55
C LYS A 49 -8.32 -15.06 8.59
N PHE A 50 -8.65 -15.38 7.35
CA PHE A 50 -7.72 -15.40 6.24
C PHE A 50 -7.63 -14.03 5.58
N LEU A 51 -6.48 -13.35 5.69
CA LEU A 51 -6.25 -12.03 5.12
C LEU A 51 -5.20 -12.09 4.00
N PRO A 52 -5.61 -12.04 2.71
CA PRO A 52 -4.67 -11.91 1.61
C PRO A 52 -4.09 -10.49 1.60
N ILE A 53 -2.76 -10.38 1.65
CA ILE A 53 -2.04 -9.11 1.75
C ILE A 53 -1.22 -8.88 0.48
N SER A 54 -1.46 -7.78 -0.23
CA SER A 54 -0.52 -7.29 -1.24
C SER A 54 0.39 -6.22 -0.63
N VAL A 55 1.69 -6.42 -0.73
CA VAL A 55 2.70 -5.52 -0.19
C VAL A 55 3.19 -4.57 -1.27
N LYS A 56 3.37 -3.30 -0.90
CA LYS A 56 3.95 -2.27 -1.78
C LYS A 56 5.00 -1.46 -1.02
N GLY A 57 6.25 -1.60 -1.44
CA GLY A 57 7.37 -0.79 -0.96
C GLY A 57 7.51 0.52 -1.73
N SER A 58 7.90 1.59 -1.04
CA SER A 58 8.33 2.85 -1.63
C SER A 58 9.55 3.40 -0.87
N GLN A 59 10.39 4.12 -1.60
CA GLN A 59 11.53 4.87 -1.06
C GLN A 59 11.55 6.33 -1.54
N ASP A 60 10.52 6.74 -2.27
CA ASP A 60 10.42 8.03 -2.95
C ASP A 60 9.21 8.86 -2.50
N GLY A 61 8.37 8.35 -1.60
CA GLY A 61 7.23 9.06 -1.01
C GLY A 61 5.87 8.74 -1.63
N GLY A 62 5.79 7.77 -2.56
CA GLY A 62 4.51 7.32 -3.10
C GLY A 62 4.55 5.95 -3.76
N TRP A 63 3.39 5.45 -4.15
CA TRP A 63 3.24 4.13 -4.79
C TRP A 63 2.51 4.28 -6.12
N MET A 64 3.14 3.80 -7.21
CA MET A 64 2.55 3.80 -8.54
C MET A 64 1.53 2.66 -8.66
N LEU A 65 0.24 2.99 -8.69
CA LEU A 65 -0.84 1.99 -8.67
C LEU A 65 -1.63 1.99 -9.99
N ALA A 66 -2.18 3.14 -10.35
CA ALA A 66 -3.05 3.30 -11.52
C ALA A 66 -2.30 3.80 -12.77
N VAL A 67 -0.98 4.01 -12.69
CA VAL A 67 -0.17 4.60 -13.78
C VAL A 67 -0.31 3.82 -15.09
N ARG A 68 -0.28 2.49 -15.04
CA ARG A 68 -0.40 1.63 -16.24
C ARG A 68 -1.78 1.64 -16.90
N TYR A 69 -2.81 2.09 -16.18
CA TYR A 69 -4.19 2.19 -16.68
C TYR A 69 -4.48 3.57 -17.29
N LYS A 70 -3.58 4.54 -17.10
CA LYS A 70 -3.69 5.88 -17.68
C LYS A 70 -3.21 5.86 -19.12
N SER A 71 -4.06 6.31 -20.04
CA SER A 71 -3.71 6.57 -21.44
C SER A 71 -4.06 8.00 -21.84
N VAL A 72 -3.89 8.37 -23.10
CA VAL A 72 -4.40 9.66 -23.62
C VAL A 72 -5.94 9.72 -23.53
N ALA A 73 -6.61 8.59 -23.73
CA ALA A 73 -8.07 8.50 -23.75
C ALA A 73 -8.73 8.32 -22.37
N THR A 74 -7.98 7.85 -21.36
CA THR A 74 -8.52 7.64 -20.00
C THR A 74 -8.16 8.79 -19.09
N SER A 75 -9.12 9.32 -18.33
CA SER A 75 -8.86 10.23 -17.20
C SER A 75 -8.14 9.51 -16.04
N TYR A 76 -7.65 10.25 -15.06
CA TYR A 76 -7.06 9.64 -13.86
C TYR A 76 -8.10 8.91 -13.02
N ASN A 77 -9.32 9.46 -12.89
CA ASN A 77 -10.39 8.80 -12.14
C ASN A 77 -10.78 7.46 -12.78
N GLU A 78 -10.91 7.40 -14.11
CA GLU A 78 -11.17 6.15 -14.83
C GLU A 78 -9.98 5.17 -14.70
N ALA A 79 -8.74 5.64 -14.79
CA ALA A 79 -7.56 4.78 -14.57
C ALA A 79 -7.53 4.19 -13.15
N ILE A 80 -7.94 4.98 -12.14
CA ILE A 80 -8.06 4.53 -10.75
C ILE A 80 -9.19 3.49 -10.60
N ASP A 81 -10.32 3.69 -11.28
CA ASP A 81 -11.41 2.71 -11.29
C ASP A 81 -10.97 1.39 -11.95
N LEU A 82 -10.32 1.46 -13.10
CA LEU A 82 -9.76 0.27 -13.77
C LEU A 82 -8.73 -0.46 -12.90
N TRP A 83 -7.87 0.27 -12.19
CA TRP A 83 -6.95 -0.32 -11.23
C TRP A 83 -7.70 -1.03 -10.11
N ARG A 84 -8.68 -0.36 -9.48
CA ARG A 84 -9.50 -0.93 -8.39
C ARG A 84 -10.19 -2.21 -8.84
N ASP A 85 -10.83 -2.18 -10.00
CA ASP A 85 -11.66 -3.28 -10.50
C ASP A 85 -10.81 -4.50 -10.92
N ALA A 86 -9.54 -4.27 -11.24
CA ALA A 86 -8.57 -5.35 -11.47
C ALA A 86 -8.03 -5.97 -10.16
N GLN A 87 -8.31 -5.40 -8.99
CA GLN A 87 -7.89 -5.98 -7.71
C GLN A 87 -8.91 -7.00 -7.22
N ARG A 88 -8.42 -7.99 -6.48
CA ARG A 88 -9.30 -8.82 -5.66
C ARG A 88 -10.06 -7.97 -4.65
N LYS A 89 -11.31 -8.34 -4.37
CA LYS A 89 -12.16 -7.57 -3.44
C LYS A 89 -11.79 -7.73 -1.97
N ASP A 90 -11.19 -8.87 -1.63
CA ASP A 90 -10.79 -9.26 -0.28
C ASP A 90 -9.34 -8.89 0.07
N VAL A 91 -8.52 -8.48 -0.92
CA VAL A 91 -7.11 -8.14 -0.67
C VAL A 91 -6.98 -6.87 0.16
N ILE A 92 -6.01 -6.89 1.06
CA ILE A 92 -5.58 -5.74 1.85
C ILE A 92 -4.20 -5.33 1.34
N PHE A 93 -4.02 -4.04 1.07
CA PHE A 93 -2.70 -3.52 0.75
C PHE A 93 -1.96 -3.14 2.03
N LEU A 94 -0.71 -3.58 2.15
CA LEU A 94 0.23 -3.14 3.16
C LEU A 94 1.34 -2.32 2.49
N PHE A 95 1.25 -1.00 2.66
CA PHE A 95 2.22 -0.06 2.12
C PHE A 95 3.35 0.16 3.11
N VAL A 96 4.61 0.10 2.65
CA VAL A 96 5.81 0.36 3.45
C VAL A 96 6.59 1.49 2.82
N GLN A 97 6.99 2.48 3.63
CA GLN A 97 7.81 3.59 3.20
C GLN A 97 9.17 3.62 3.90
N PHE A 98 10.23 3.63 3.10
CA PHE A 98 11.63 3.68 3.53
C PHE A 98 12.25 5.07 3.44
N ARG A 99 11.61 6.04 2.77
CA ARG A 99 12.13 7.40 2.64
C ARG A 99 12.34 8.04 4.02
N GLY A 100 13.54 8.58 4.24
CA GLY A 100 13.90 9.28 5.47
C GLY A 100 13.96 8.39 6.71
N VAL A 101 14.02 7.07 6.56
CA VAL A 101 14.15 6.13 7.68
C VAL A 101 15.63 5.94 8.00
N ALA A 102 16.04 6.28 9.22
CA ALA A 102 17.40 6.06 9.70
C ALA A 102 17.70 4.57 9.85
N LEU A 103 18.97 4.17 9.72
CA LEU A 103 19.39 2.80 9.95
C LEU A 103 19.01 2.35 11.37
N GLY A 104 18.41 1.16 11.50
CA GLY A 104 17.93 0.63 12.77
C GLY A 104 16.59 1.20 13.25
N SER A 105 15.99 2.13 12.51
CA SER A 105 14.65 2.65 12.80
C SER A 105 13.58 1.91 11.99
N SER A 106 12.35 1.94 12.50
CA SER A 106 11.19 1.32 11.87
C SER A 106 10.66 2.12 10.67
N PRO A 107 10.52 1.51 9.49
CA PRO A 107 9.75 2.08 8.38
C PRO A 107 8.29 2.34 8.76
N ARG A 108 7.68 3.33 8.09
CA ARG A 108 6.25 3.61 8.23
C ARG A 108 5.45 2.58 7.43
N ALA A 109 4.34 2.14 7.99
CA ALA A 109 3.48 1.14 7.38
C ALA A 109 2.00 1.53 7.46
N TYR A 110 1.25 1.21 6.40
CA TYR A 110 -0.16 1.57 6.26
C TYR A 110 -0.98 0.41 5.68
N LEU A 111 -2.25 0.30 6.08
CA LEU A 111 -3.19 -0.72 5.66
C LEU A 111 -4.45 -0.11 5.04
N ALA A 112 -4.85 -0.59 3.87
CA ALA A 112 -6.11 -0.19 3.23
C ALA A 112 -6.64 -1.23 2.24
N LYS A 113 -7.97 -1.21 2.02
CA LYS A 113 -8.63 -1.97 0.95
C LYS A 113 -8.57 -1.21 -0.39
N PRO A 114 -8.62 -1.89 -1.54
CA PRO A 114 -8.63 -1.26 -2.87
C PRO A 114 -9.66 -0.14 -3.01
N ALA A 115 -10.86 -0.30 -2.45
CA ALA A 115 -11.90 0.71 -2.49
C ALA A 115 -11.53 2.00 -1.73
N GLU A 116 -10.93 1.86 -0.54
CA GLU A 116 -10.45 3.00 0.26
C GLU A 116 -9.31 3.73 -0.47
N ILE A 117 -8.41 2.96 -1.09
CA ILE A 117 -7.28 3.49 -1.88
C ILE A 117 -7.78 4.28 -3.08
N ALA A 118 -8.68 3.69 -3.87
CA ALA A 118 -9.26 4.33 -5.03
C ALA A 118 -9.99 5.62 -4.66
N ALA A 119 -10.83 5.58 -3.61
CA ALA A 119 -11.53 6.77 -3.13
C ALA A 119 -10.55 7.87 -2.73
N HIS A 120 -9.49 7.54 -1.98
CA HIS A 120 -8.49 8.51 -1.56
C HIS A 120 -7.68 9.07 -2.74
N MET A 121 -7.21 8.22 -3.66
CA MET A 121 -6.43 8.65 -4.83
C MET A 121 -7.20 9.63 -5.72
N LYS A 122 -8.53 9.49 -5.82
CA LYS A 122 -9.38 10.42 -6.57
C LYS A 122 -9.44 11.82 -5.96
N THR A 123 -9.23 11.95 -4.65
CA THR A 123 -9.17 13.27 -3.98
C THR A 123 -7.90 14.05 -4.35
N GLN A 124 -6.84 13.36 -4.79
CA GLN A 124 -5.59 14.01 -5.17
C GLN A 124 -5.76 14.95 -6.36
N CYS A 125 -4.86 15.92 -6.46
CA CYS A 125 -4.89 17.03 -7.41
C CYS A 125 -6.26 17.76 -7.49
N HIS A 126 -6.85 18.10 -6.34
CA HIS A 126 -8.17 18.76 -6.22
C HIS A 126 -9.29 17.96 -6.91
N GLY A 127 -9.36 16.65 -6.68
CA GLY A 127 -10.43 15.81 -7.24
C GLY A 127 -10.20 15.28 -8.66
N ARG A 128 -9.12 15.72 -9.33
CA ARG A 128 -8.75 15.21 -10.67
C ARG A 128 -8.26 13.77 -10.61
N GLY A 129 -7.73 13.33 -9.47
CA GLY A 129 -7.03 12.08 -9.31
C GLY A 129 -5.57 12.13 -9.76
N HIS A 130 -4.83 11.09 -9.40
CA HIS A 130 -3.43 10.92 -9.78
C HIS A 130 -3.09 9.43 -9.86
N GLY A 131 -2.17 9.03 -10.75
CA GLY A 131 -1.84 7.62 -10.98
C GLY A 131 -1.07 6.96 -9.82
N SER A 132 -0.52 7.77 -8.92
CA SER A 132 0.25 7.31 -7.76
C SER A 132 -0.40 7.78 -6.46
N LEU A 133 -0.42 6.90 -5.47
CA LEU A 133 -0.81 7.22 -4.10
C LEU A 133 0.35 7.94 -3.39
N GLN A 134 0.13 9.13 -2.86
CA GLN A 134 1.18 9.94 -2.23
C GLN A 134 1.12 9.82 -0.70
N GLU A 135 2.25 9.54 -0.05
CA GLU A 135 2.33 9.41 1.41
C GLU A 135 2.19 10.76 2.13
N ASN A 136 3.09 11.69 1.82
CA ASN A 136 3.13 13.05 2.33
C ASN A 136 3.80 13.94 1.28
N TYR A 137 3.00 14.44 0.34
CA TYR A 137 3.54 15.04 -0.89
C TYR A 137 4.36 16.31 -0.62
N ARG A 138 3.95 17.12 0.36
CA ARG A 138 4.65 18.37 0.73
C ARG A 138 5.99 18.13 1.41
N GLU A 139 6.18 17.01 2.09
CA GLU A 139 7.50 16.67 2.64
C GLU A 139 8.53 16.45 1.53
N SER A 140 8.08 15.90 0.41
CA SER A 140 8.92 15.71 -0.79
C SER A 140 8.94 16.93 -1.71
N HIS A 141 7.89 17.75 -1.66
CA HIS A 141 7.70 18.93 -2.52
C HIS A 141 7.17 20.12 -1.70
N PRO A 142 8.02 20.80 -0.89
CA PRO A 142 7.57 21.82 0.07
C PRO A 142 6.82 22.99 -0.55
N GLY A 143 7.14 23.37 -1.80
CA GLY A 143 6.47 24.44 -2.54
C GLY A 143 5.24 24.00 -3.33
N SER A 144 4.83 22.74 -3.24
CA SER A 144 3.66 22.25 -3.97
C SER A 144 2.37 22.85 -3.42
N LYS A 145 1.51 23.31 -4.33
CA LYS A 145 0.13 23.69 -3.99
C LYS A 145 -0.69 22.53 -3.42
N TYR A 146 -0.34 21.29 -3.79
CA TYR A 146 -1.02 20.08 -3.35
C TYR A 146 -0.47 19.56 -2.02
N ASP A 147 -1.35 19.10 -1.15
CA ASP A 147 -1.11 18.64 0.24
C ASP A 147 -1.49 17.17 0.47
N HIS A 148 -1.30 16.33 -0.54
CA HIS A 148 -1.68 14.91 -0.47
C HIS A 148 -1.00 14.23 0.71
N ARG A 149 -1.81 13.54 1.51
CA ARG A 149 -1.35 12.82 2.69
C ARG A 149 -2.21 11.60 2.94
N ILE A 150 -1.57 10.47 3.23
CA ILE A 150 -2.24 9.25 3.66
C ILE A 150 -3.05 9.53 4.94
N PRO A 151 -4.29 9.04 5.03
CA PRO A 151 -5.08 9.18 6.25
C PRO A 151 -4.40 8.53 7.45
N ASN A 152 -4.34 9.22 8.59
CA ASN A 152 -3.79 8.65 9.82
C ASN A 152 -4.49 7.35 10.25
N ALA A 153 -5.78 7.20 9.91
CA ALA A 153 -6.55 5.99 10.18
C ALA A 153 -5.99 4.74 9.47
N TRP A 154 -5.12 4.89 8.47
CA TRP A 154 -4.50 3.77 7.77
C TRP A 154 -3.21 3.29 8.43
N ILE A 155 -2.65 4.03 9.39
CA ILE A 155 -1.42 3.62 10.08
C ILE A 155 -1.57 2.19 10.62
N PHE A 156 -0.57 1.36 10.33
CA PHE A 156 -0.54 -0.03 10.78
C PHE A 156 -0.69 -0.09 12.31
N SER A 157 -1.71 -0.82 12.75
CA SER A 157 -2.04 -1.01 14.17
C SER A 157 -2.97 -2.21 14.33
N LEU A 158 -3.05 -2.77 15.53
CA LEU A 158 -4.00 -3.83 15.86
C LEU A 158 -5.45 -3.39 15.58
N GLN A 159 -5.79 -2.14 15.90
CA GLN A 159 -7.11 -1.58 15.63
C GLN A 159 -7.42 -1.59 14.12
N ARG A 160 -6.48 -1.10 13.30
CA ARG A 160 -6.68 -1.07 11.84
C ARG A 160 -6.78 -2.47 11.25
N LEU A 161 -5.94 -3.41 11.68
CA LEU A 161 -6.03 -4.83 11.27
C LEU A 161 -7.40 -5.44 11.61
N GLY A 162 -7.94 -5.14 12.80
CA GLY A 162 -9.27 -5.58 13.20
C GLY A 162 -10.38 -5.09 12.26
N LEU A 163 -10.26 -3.86 11.74
CA LEU A 163 -11.20 -3.32 10.73
C LEU A 163 -11.07 -3.99 9.37
N MET A 164 -9.89 -4.51 9.03
CA MET A 164 -9.65 -5.17 7.74
C MET A 164 -10.29 -6.55 7.67
N GLY A 165 -10.29 -7.29 8.79
CA GLY A 165 -10.81 -8.66 8.88
C GLY A 165 -12.32 -8.79 9.00
N ASN A 166 -13.07 -7.68 9.08
CA ASN A 166 -14.52 -7.71 8.99
C ASN A 166 -14.93 -7.68 7.51
N ALA A 167 -15.52 -8.78 7.03
CA ALA A 167 -16.28 -8.78 5.79
C ALA A 167 -17.53 -7.90 6.00
N GLN A 168 -17.78 -6.98 5.06
CA GLN A 168 -19.14 -6.47 4.85
C GLN A 168 -19.88 -7.47 3.96
#